data_AF-A0A514WIM3-F1
#
_entry.id   AF-A0A514WIM3-F1
#
_cell.length_a   1.000
_cell.length_b   1.000
_cell.length_c   1.000
_cell.angle_alpha   90.00
_cell.angle_beta   90.00
_cell.angle_gamma   90.00
#
_symmetry.space_group_name_H-M   'P 1'
#
loop_
_entity.id
_entity.type
_entity.pdbx_description
1 polymer ?
#
loop_
_entity_poly.entity_id
_entity_poly.type
_entity_poly.pdbx_seq_one_letter_code
_entity_poly.pdbx_strand_id
1 'polypeptide(L)'
;MKKVRGGYRRAAVTGGSAAALVLALAPASVSEATAAAAVPAASAISQSDKAQGAKAHPDLLAEFGGAVSGPQAAYVEQVGKTIAVQSGLSNARGDFTVTLLNSSVNNAFAIPGGYIYVTRQLTALMNNEAELAGVLGHEVGHVAARHSAKRQKAANRNQIIGVLGSLLSGVLLGDSALGQLGQRIASQGSQMLTLQYSRTQELEADRLGITYLKRAGYDPRAMASVLESLARQNALEAQLQGTSNRVPEWASTHPDPASRVRDAQSLAGKAASGATNRDVFLSRIDGLVYGDDPHQGVIEGSRFTHADLRFTFQAPDGFYLVNGTKAVSISGASGKAQFSGGKLGTGLDSYIDGVFAGLTDKGQARIRPESVERATVNGLSAAYGVARVQTSSGANEVAVFAYDLGGGNAYHFVTITRSGGAAVFNPMFRSFRRISAAEAGQVRPRMLRVVVVKTGDTSQSLARRMAYGDAQLDRFLVLNGLQAADKLVPGQKVKIVTY
;
A
#
# COMPACT_ATOMS: atom_id res chain seq x y z
N MET A 1 31.23 70.07 -33.55
CA MET A 1 30.87 71.50 -33.72
C MET A 1 30.28 72.04 -32.41
N LYS A 2 30.18 73.37 -32.25
CA LYS A 2 29.52 74.14 -31.16
C LYS A 2 29.80 73.71 -29.69
N LYS A 3 30.60 74.54 -29.01
CA LYS A 3 30.57 74.72 -27.54
C LYS A 3 29.24 75.38 -27.13
N VAL A 4 28.77 75.12 -25.91
CA VAL A 4 28.07 76.11 -25.07
C VAL A 4 28.66 76.03 -23.65
N ARG A 5 28.83 77.17 -22.98
CA ARG A 5 29.21 77.27 -21.57
C ARG A 5 27.99 77.72 -20.75
N GLY A 6 27.83 77.18 -19.55
CA GLY A 6 27.04 77.75 -18.46
C GLY A 6 27.79 77.52 -17.15
N GLY A 7 27.61 78.36 -16.11
CA GLY A 7 28.40 78.15 -14.90
C GLY A 7 28.09 79.04 -13.70
N TYR A 8 28.76 78.66 -12.61
CA TYR A 8 29.00 79.36 -11.34
C TYR A 8 27.87 79.54 -10.30
N ARG A 9 28.21 79.06 -9.08
CA ARG A 9 27.91 79.61 -7.73
C ARG A 9 26.48 79.42 -7.15
N ARG A 10 26.29 79.24 -5.82
CA ARG A 10 27.16 78.71 -4.73
C ARG A 10 26.35 78.55 -3.41
N ALA A 11 26.43 77.40 -2.73
CA ALA A 11 26.12 77.14 -1.31
C ALA A 11 26.60 75.68 -1.00
N ALA A 12 27.25 75.24 0.10
CA ALA A 12 27.32 75.64 1.52
C ALA A 12 25.99 75.38 2.28
N VAL A 13 25.86 74.64 3.39
CA VAL A 13 26.75 73.94 4.38
C VAL A 13 25.96 72.69 4.86
N THR A 14 26.43 71.56 5.40
CA THR A 14 27.68 71.02 6.03
C THR A 14 28.25 69.85 5.17
N GLY A 15 29.13 68.91 5.59
CA GLY A 15 29.91 68.66 6.82
C GLY A 15 29.54 67.38 7.61
N GLY A 16 30.49 66.45 7.83
CA GLY A 16 30.31 65.23 8.63
C GLY A 16 31.35 64.13 8.30
N SER A 17 32.19 63.76 9.26
CA SER A 17 33.33 62.83 9.05
C SER A 17 32.98 61.37 9.30
N ALA A 18 33.42 60.46 8.44
CA ALA A 18 33.31 59.01 8.64
C ALA A 18 34.61 58.44 9.26
N ALA A 19 34.48 57.66 10.32
CA ALA A 19 35.58 56.89 10.91
C ALA A 19 35.51 55.43 10.44
N ALA A 20 36.64 54.86 10.02
CA ALA A 20 36.71 53.47 9.56
C ALA A 20 36.92 52.51 10.75
N LEU A 21 36.06 51.50 10.86
CA LEU A 21 36.19 50.46 11.88
C LEU A 21 36.90 49.23 11.29
N VAL A 22 38.11 48.93 11.77
CA VAL A 22 38.83 47.71 11.43
C VAL A 22 38.40 46.59 12.39
N LEU A 23 37.79 45.53 11.86
CA LEU A 23 37.34 44.38 12.65
C LEU A 23 38.36 43.24 12.56
N ALA A 24 39.00 42.90 13.68
CA ALA A 24 39.93 41.77 13.76
C ALA A 24 39.16 40.45 13.91
N LEU A 25 39.50 39.43 13.11
CA LEU A 25 38.96 38.08 13.27
C LEU A 25 39.82 37.28 14.25
N ALA A 26 39.17 36.68 15.25
CA ALA A 26 39.72 35.58 16.05
C ALA A 26 39.08 34.25 15.60
N PRO A 27 39.83 33.14 15.50
CA PRO A 27 39.28 31.86 15.09
C PRO A 27 38.48 31.19 16.23
N ALA A 28 37.17 31.09 16.06
CA ALA A 28 36.31 30.32 16.97
C ALA A 28 36.34 28.83 16.61
N SER A 29 36.87 28.01 17.51
CA SER A 29 36.88 26.54 17.38
C SER A 29 35.51 25.94 17.67
N VAL A 30 34.70 25.75 16.62
CA VAL A 30 33.44 25.01 16.71
C VAL A 30 33.70 23.52 17.00
N SER A 31 33.40 23.09 18.22
CA SER A 31 33.35 21.69 18.58
C SER A 31 32.00 21.09 18.16
N GLU A 32 32.00 20.18 17.19
CA GLU A 32 30.80 19.43 16.79
C GLU A 32 30.42 18.37 17.82
N ALA A 33 29.95 18.82 18.98
CA ALA A 33 29.24 17.96 19.93
C ALA A 33 27.89 17.56 19.31
N THR A 34 27.81 16.34 18.76
CA THR A 34 26.59 15.78 18.16
C THR A 34 25.55 15.47 19.23
N ALA A 35 24.87 16.52 19.73
CA ALA A 35 23.77 16.41 20.67
C ALA A 35 22.65 15.56 20.05
N ALA A 36 22.44 14.36 20.60
CA ALA A 36 21.41 13.45 20.13
C ALA A 36 20.03 14.08 20.33
N ALA A 37 19.46 14.64 19.27
CA ALA A 37 18.24 15.44 19.31
C ALA A 37 17.09 14.68 19.99
N ALA A 38 16.76 15.11 21.21
CA ALA A 38 15.82 14.43 22.09
C ALA A 38 14.52 14.09 21.35
N VAL A 39 14.02 12.87 21.52
CA VAL A 39 12.71 12.49 21.02
C VAL A 39 11.68 13.25 21.86
N PRO A 40 10.81 14.09 21.26
CA PRO A 40 9.76 14.77 22.01
C PRO A 40 8.85 13.73 22.68
N ALA A 41 8.47 13.97 23.93
CA ALA A 41 7.68 13.01 24.69
C ALA A 41 6.34 12.73 23.98
N ALA A 42 6.12 11.47 23.59
CA ALA A 42 4.86 11.05 23.01
C ALA A 42 3.73 11.27 24.01
N SER A 43 2.58 11.76 23.54
CA SER A 43 1.40 11.87 24.40
C SER A 43 0.82 10.47 24.64
N ALA A 44 0.60 10.11 25.91
CA ALA A 44 0.02 8.82 26.26
C ALA A 44 -1.34 8.57 25.58
N ILE A 45 -1.64 7.29 25.30
CA ILE A 45 -2.88 6.87 24.62
C ILE A 45 -4.10 7.26 25.48
N SER A 46 -4.96 8.14 24.98
CA SER A 46 -6.16 8.58 25.73
C SER A 46 -7.31 7.58 25.62
N GLN A 47 -8.30 7.68 26.52
CA GLN A 47 -9.53 6.88 26.43
C GLN A 47 -10.29 7.13 25.10
N SER A 48 -10.24 8.35 24.56
CA SER A 48 -10.83 8.68 23.26
C SER A 48 -10.11 7.98 22.11
N ASP A 49 -8.77 7.92 22.16
CA ASP A 49 -7.98 7.17 21.17
C ASP A 49 -8.33 5.68 21.22
N LYS A 50 -8.43 5.08 22.42
CA LYS A 50 -8.84 3.68 22.61
C LYS A 50 -10.24 3.39 22.06
N ALA A 51 -11.21 4.27 22.33
CA ALA A 51 -12.58 4.12 21.83
C ALA A 51 -12.68 4.23 20.29
N GLN A 52 -11.92 5.15 19.70
CA GLN A 52 -11.84 5.29 18.23
C GLN A 52 -11.21 4.05 17.57
N GLY A 53 -10.07 3.58 18.10
CA GLY A 53 -9.41 2.36 17.62
C GLY A 53 -10.29 1.12 17.73
N ALA A 54 -10.95 0.93 18.88
CA ALA A 54 -11.88 -0.18 19.10
C ALA A 54 -13.09 -0.15 18.15
N LYS A 55 -13.60 1.04 17.81
CA LYS A 55 -14.68 1.19 16.83
C LYS A 55 -14.25 0.84 15.40
N ALA A 56 -13.04 1.23 15.00
CA ALA A 56 -12.54 1.00 13.64
C ALA A 56 -11.98 -0.42 13.40
N HIS A 57 -11.58 -1.11 14.47
CA HIS A 57 -10.92 -2.42 14.38
C HIS A 57 -11.72 -3.49 13.60
N PRO A 58 -13.04 -3.70 13.83
CA PRO A 58 -13.80 -4.74 13.10
C PRO A 58 -13.88 -4.48 11.58
N ASP A 59 -14.08 -3.23 11.17
CA ASP A 59 -14.15 -2.85 9.75
C ASP A 59 -12.79 -3.06 9.06
N LEU A 60 -11.68 -2.76 9.75
CA LEU A 60 -10.32 -2.99 9.27
C LEU A 60 -9.97 -4.48 9.18
N LEU A 61 -10.43 -5.32 10.12
CA LEU A 61 -10.32 -6.77 9.99
C LEU A 61 -11.07 -7.26 8.74
N ALA A 62 -12.30 -6.81 8.53
CA ALA A 62 -13.11 -7.20 7.38
C ALA A 62 -12.53 -6.73 6.03
N GLU A 63 -11.86 -5.57 5.99
CA GLU A 63 -11.20 -5.05 4.78
C GLU A 63 -9.97 -5.90 4.37
N PHE A 64 -9.21 -6.42 5.33
CA PHE A 64 -7.92 -7.09 5.10
C PHE A 64 -7.94 -8.63 5.33
N GLY A 65 -9.10 -9.25 5.22
CA GLY A 65 -9.27 -10.72 5.13
C GLY A 65 -9.43 -11.43 6.48
N GLY A 66 -9.60 -10.65 7.56
CA GLY A 66 -9.59 -11.12 8.94
C GLY A 66 -8.19 -11.13 9.57
N ALA A 67 -8.15 -11.48 10.85
CA ALA A 67 -6.90 -11.73 11.57
C ALA A 67 -6.42 -13.16 11.32
N VAL A 68 -5.12 -13.33 11.05
CA VAL A 68 -4.44 -14.62 11.12
C VAL A 68 -4.33 -15.03 12.60
N SER A 69 -4.50 -16.32 12.88
CA SER A 69 -4.36 -16.90 14.22
C SER A 69 -3.18 -17.88 14.30
N GLY A 70 -2.93 -18.47 15.47
CA GLY A 70 -1.86 -19.45 15.65
C GLY A 70 -0.46 -18.85 15.94
N PRO A 71 0.60 -19.67 15.87
CA PRO A 71 1.91 -19.31 16.42
C PRO A 71 2.62 -18.18 15.64
N GLN A 72 2.36 -18.04 14.33
CA GLN A 72 2.90 -16.95 13.53
C GLN A 72 2.30 -15.59 13.96
N ALA A 73 0.99 -15.55 14.22
CA ALA A 73 0.30 -14.35 14.69
C ALA A 73 0.75 -13.95 16.10
N ALA A 74 0.83 -14.90 17.03
CA ALA A 74 1.31 -14.66 18.39
C ALA A 74 2.77 -14.15 18.43
N TYR A 75 3.61 -14.63 17.51
CA TYR A 75 4.98 -14.14 17.36
C TYR A 75 5.04 -12.70 16.81
N VAL A 76 4.25 -12.38 15.77
CA VAL A 76 4.12 -11.01 15.25
C VAL A 76 3.60 -10.06 16.34
N GLU A 77 2.62 -10.51 17.13
CA GLU A 77 2.10 -9.77 18.28
C GLU A 77 3.18 -9.53 19.35
N GLN A 78 3.99 -10.54 19.65
CA GLN A 78 5.13 -10.41 20.57
C GLN A 78 6.15 -9.38 20.10
N VAL A 79 6.54 -9.40 18.82
CA VAL A 79 7.51 -8.43 18.26
C VAL A 79 6.92 -7.02 18.26
N GLY A 80 5.68 -6.85 17.79
CA GLY A 80 4.99 -5.56 17.77
C GLY A 80 4.83 -4.95 19.16
N LYS A 81 4.42 -5.74 20.17
CA LYS A 81 4.33 -5.27 21.56
C LYS A 81 5.70 -4.93 22.17
N THR A 82 6.79 -5.56 21.71
CA THR A 82 8.16 -5.25 22.16
C THR A 82 8.67 -3.92 21.60
N ILE A 83 8.36 -3.58 20.34
CA ILE A 83 8.76 -2.31 19.74
C ILE A 83 7.82 -1.16 20.15
N ALA A 84 6.52 -1.41 20.29
CA ALA A 84 5.53 -0.37 20.56
C ALA A 84 5.74 0.35 21.90
N VAL A 85 6.16 -0.37 22.96
CA VAL A 85 6.48 0.24 24.27
C VAL A 85 7.69 1.18 24.22
N GLN A 86 8.57 1.08 23.21
CA GLN A 86 9.73 1.99 23.05
C GLN A 86 9.33 3.42 22.65
N SER A 87 8.06 3.62 22.27
CA SER A 87 7.54 4.90 21.79
C SER A 87 7.24 5.94 22.86
N GLY A 88 6.97 5.50 24.09
CA GLY A 88 6.42 6.35 25.15
C GLY A 88 4.91 6.57 25.08
N LEU A 89 4.18 5.97 24.12
CA LEU A 89 2.71 6.00 24.08
C LEU A 89 2.07 5.26 25.27
N SER A 90 2.68 4.15 25.69
CA SER A 90 2.45 3.48 26.96
C SER A 90 3.62 2.53 27.28
N ASN A 91 3.87 2.30 28.57
CA ASN A 91 4.81 1.30 29.04
C ASN A 91 4.17 -0.10 29.18
N ALA A 92 2.83 -0.19 29.13
CA ALA A 92 2.11 -1.45 29.30
C ALA A 92 1.90 -2.16 27.95
N ARG A 93 2.46 -3.37 27.81
CA ARG A 93 2.27 -4.21 26.61
C ARG A 93 0.79 -4.56 26.32
N GLY A 94 -0.09 -4.44 27.32
CA GLY A 94 -1.54 -4.64 27.20
C GLY A 94 -2.30 -3.47 26.57
N ASP A 95 -1.70 -2.28 26.45
CA ASP A 95 -2.32 -1.13 25.78
C ASP A 95 -2.21 -1.17 24.25
N PHE A 96 -1.49 -2.16 23.70
CA PHE A 96 -1.26 -2.31 22.28
C PHE A 96 -1.95 -3.57 21.75
N THR A 97 -2.72 -3.43 20.68
CA THR A 97 -3.32 -4.55 19.93
C THR A 97 -2.56 -4.69 18.62
N VAL A 98 -1.82 -5.78 18.45
CA VAL A 98 -1.02 -6.04 17.25
C VAL A 98 -1.66 -7.17 16.48
N THR A 99 -1.97 -6.95 15.20
CA THR A 99 -2.70 -7.93 14.37
C THR A 99 -1.92 -8.28 13.10
N LEU A 100 -1.72 -9.58 12.88
CA LEU A 100 -1.31 -10.13 11.59
C LEU A 100 -2.57 -10.30 10.71
N LEU A 101 -2.63 -9.61 9.57
CA LEU A 101 -3.79 -9.57 8.68
C LEU A 101 -3.66 -10.58 7.52
N ASN A 102 -4.79 -11.21 7.16
CA ASN A 102 -4.89 -12.24 6.15
C ASN A 102 -5.01 -11.68 4.70
N SER A 103 -4.08 -10.79 4.33
CA SER A 103 -4.03 -10.17 3.01
C SER A 103 -2.78 -10.56 2.22
N SER A 104 -2.95 -10.72 0.90
CA SER A 104 -1.90 -10.94 -0.10
C SER A 104 -1.20 -9.65 -0.55
N VAL A 105 -1.65 -8.48 -0.08
CA VAL A 105 -1.06 -7.18 -0.41
C VAL A 105 0.05 -6.84 0.58
N ASN A 106 1.21 -6.38 0.11
CA ASN A 106 2.28 -5.86 0.97
C ASN A 106 1.83 -4.54 1.64
N ASN A 107 1.44 -4.59 2.92
CA ASN A 107 1.05 -3.41 3.70
C ASN A 107 1.24 -3.57 5.23
N ALA A 108 1.37 -2.44 5.94
CA ALA A 108 1.31 -2.30 7.40
C ALA A 108 0.74 -0.91 7.73
N PHE A 109 0.11 -0.75 8.90
CA PHE A 109 -0.38 0.55 9.36
C PHE A 109 -0.63 0.56 10.88
N ALA A 110 -0.69 1.74 11.51
CA ALA A 110 -1.22 1.89 12.87
C ALA A 110 -2.25 3.03 12.98
N ILE A 111 -3.16 2.90 13.96
CA ILE A 111 -4.22 3.87 14.24
C ILE A 111 -4.22 4.26 15.74
N PRO A 112 -4.91 5.35 16.13
CA PRO A 112 -5.07 5.70 17.55
C PRO A 112 -5.65 4.55 18.40
N GLY A 113 -5.31 4.54 19.68
CA GLY A 113 -5.78 3.53 20.63
C GLY A 113 -4.85 2.34 20.83
N GLY A 114 -3.68 2.34 20.17
CA GLY A 114 -2.66 1.28 20.29
C GLY A 114 -2.80 0.13 19.30
N TYR A 115 -3.65 0.28 18.27
CA TYR A 115 -3.89 -0.75 17.26
C TYR A 115 -2.86 -0.64 16.13
N ILE A 116 -2.14 -1.74 15.87
CA ILE A 116 -1.02 -1.84 14.93
C ILE A 116 -1.24 -3.09 14.06
N TYR A 117 -1.01 -2.98 12.76
CA TYR A 117 -1.35 -4.00 11.79
C TYR A 117 -0.21 -4.27 10.82
N VAL A 118 -0.02 -5.53 10.44
CA VAL A 118 0.88 -5.95 9.35
C VAL A 118 0.25 -7.10 8.58
N THR A 119 0.40 -7.09 7.26
CA THR A 119 -0.11 -8.15 6.37
C THR A 119 0.82 -9.35 6.34
N ARG A 120 0.25 -10.56 6.23
CA ARG A 120 1.04 -11.79 6.08
C ARG A 120 1.97 -11.78 4.88
N GLN A 121 1.61 -11.08 3.79
CA GLN A 121 2.51 -10.92 2.64
C GLN A 121 3.76 -10.11 2.99
N LEU A 122 3.62 -8.98 3.70
CA LEU A 122 4.77 -8.17 4.11
C LEU A 122 5.64 -8.90 5.13
N THR A 123 5.02 -9.60 6.10
CA THR A 123 5.76 -10.49 7.02
C THR A 123 6.52 -11.60 6.27
N ALA A 124 5.96 -12.13 5.19
CA ALA A 124 6.63 -13.14 4.37
C ALA A 124 7.77 -12.57 3.50
N LEU A 125 7.70 -11.29 3.10
CA LEU A 125 8.77 -10.60 2.37
C LEU A 125 9.98 -10.32 3.27
N MET A 126 9.75 -9.90 4.51
CA MET A 126 10.77 -9.63 5.52
C MET A 126 11.72 -10.81 5.75
N ASN A 127 12.96 -10.51 6.10
CA ASN A 127 14.09 -11.44 6.13
C ASN A 127 14.73 -11.61 7.51
N ASN A 128 14.26 -10.87 8.53
CA ASN A 128 14.65 -11.02 9.94
C ASN A 128 13.67 -10.28 10.89
N GLU A 129 13.82 -10.48 12.21
CA GLU A 129 12.93 -9.91 13.24
C GLU A 129 13.05 -8.38 13.36
N ALA A 130 14.25 -7.84 13.16
CA ALA A 130 14.49 -6.40 13.20
C ALA A 130 13.83 -5.66 12.03
N GLU A 131 13.59 -6.32 10.88
CA GLU A 131 12.81 -5.74 9.77
C GLU A 131 11.32 -5.62 10.13
N LEU A 132 10.76 -6.66 10.76
CA LEU A 132 9.39 -6.64 11.29
C LEU A 132 9.24 -5.59 12.39
N ALA A 133 10.17 -5.56 13.35
CA ALA A 133 10.22 -4.53 14.39
C ALA A 133 10.41 -3.13 13.79
N GLY A 134 11.15 -3.00 12.69
CA GLY A 134 11.40 -1.73 12.00
C GLY A 134 10.11 -1.14 11.44
N VAL A 135 9.39 -1.90 10.62
CA VAL A 135 8.09 -1.46 10.05
C VAL A 135 7.08 -1.18 11.15
N LEU A 136 6.90 -2.08 12.12
CA LEU A 136 5.97 -1.86 13.23
C LEU A 136 6.37 -0.65 14.10
N GLY A 137 7.67 -0.36 14.22
CA GLY A 137 8.20 0.83 14.87
C GLY A 137 7.97 2.13 14.10
N HIS A 138 8.03 2.10 12.76
CA HIS A 138 7.69 3.23 11.88
C HIS A 138 6.20 3.58 11.99
N GLU A 139 5.32 2.57 11.97
CA GLU A 139 3.87 2.77 12.15
C GLU A 139 3.52 3.35 13.52
N VAL A 140 4.15 2.83 14.58
CA VAL A 140 4.01 3.43 15.92
C VAL A 140 4.59 4.85 15.97
N GLY A 141 5.62 5.14 15.17
CA GLY A 141 6.16 6.48 14.95
C GLY A 141 5.13 7.46 14.39
N HIS A 142 4.31 7.05 13.41
CA HIS A 142 3.20 7.86 12.87
C HIS A 142 2.15 8.21 13.93
N VAL A 143 1.83 7.26 14.82
CA VAL A 143 0.88 7.48 15.93
C VAL A 143 1.49 8.38 17.00
N ALA A 144 2.74 8.13 17.41
CA ALA A 144 3.47 8.91 18.41
C ALA A 144 3.65 10.38 17.99
N ALA A 145 4.02 10.60 16.72
CA ALA A 145 4.12 11.91 16.11
C ALA A 145 2.75 12.51 15.70
N ARG A 146 1.64 11.80 15.96
CA ARG A 146 0.26 12.21 15.67
C ARG A 146 0.02 12.64 14.21
N HIS A 147 0.67 11.97 13.25
CA HIS A 147 0.66 12.38 11.84
C HIS A 147 -0.73 12.44 11.20
N SER A 148 -1.59 11.45 11.45
CA SER A 148 -2.98 11.49 10.93
C SER A 148 -3.81 12.65 11.51
N ALA A 149 -3.64 12.99 12.79
CA ALA A 149 -4.30 14.15 13.39
C ALA A 149 -3.71 15.49 12.91
N LYS A 150 -2.38 15.58 12.71
CA LYS A 150 -1.71 16.72 12.03
C LYS A 150 -2.30 16.92 10.62
N ARG A 151 -2.45 15.84 9.82
CA ARG A 151 -3.01 15.86 8.47
C ARG A 151 -4.49 16.28 8.43
N GLN A 152 -5.34 15.69 9.27
CA GLN A 152 -6.76 16.03 9.32
C GLN A 152 -6.99 17.50 9.70
N LYS A 153 -6.22 18.03 10.68
CA LYS A 153 -6.27 19.46 11.01
C LYS A 153 -5.80 20.35 9.86
N ALA A 154 -4.78 19.94 9.09
CA ALA A 154 -4.34 20.67 7.90
C ALA A 154 -5.41 20.67 6.79
N ALA A 155 -6.05 19.53 6.51
CA ALA A 155 -7.14 19.43 5.55
C ALA A 155 -8.32 20.35 5.93
N ASN A 156 -8.81 20.24 7.17
CA ASN A 156 -9.92 21.06 7.66
C ASN A 156 -9.58 22.56 7.65
N ARG A 157 -8.35 22.96 8.01
CA ARG A 157 -7.91 24.36 7.93
C ARG A 157 -7.85 24.87 6.49
N ASN A 158 -7.35 24.05 5.56
CA ASN A 158 -7.26 24.41 4.16
C ASN A 158 -8.67 24.51 3.53
N GLN A 159 -9.63 23.68 3.96
CA GLN A 159 -11.05 23.83 3.61
C GLN A 159 -11.64 25.14 4.15
N ILE A 160 -11.34 25.54 5.39
CA ILE A 160 -11.79 26.82 5.97
C ILE A 160 -11.23 28.03 5.20
N ILE A 161 -9.94 28.00 4.83
CA ILE A 161 -9.34 29.05 3.98
C ILE A 161 -9.97 29.03 2.56
N GLY A 162 -10.32 27.84 2.07
CA GLY A 162 -11.11 27.64 0.84
C GLY A 162 -12.55 28.16 0.90
N VAL A 163 -13.10 28.58 2.04
CA VAL A 163 -14.45 29.20 2.07
C VAL A 163 -14.46 30.58 1.39
N LEU A 164 -13.29 31.22 1.21
CA LEU A 164 -13.11 32.38 0.31
C LEU A 164 -12.75 32.00 -1.14
N GLY A 165 -12.70 30.71 -1.47
CA GLY A 165 -12.24 30.18 -2.76
C GLY A 165 -12.64 28.71 -2.99
N SER A 166 -13.92 28.50 -3.32
CA SER A 166 -14.60 27.22 -3.62
C SER A 166 -14.92 26.27 -2.43
N LEU A 167 -16.19 25.86 -2.37
CA LEU A 167 -16.74 24.99 -1.33
C LEU A 167 -16.37 23.51 -1.55
N LEU A 168 -16.07 22.81 -0.45
CA LEU A 168 -16.04 21.34 -0.33
C LEU A 168 -15.02 20.59 -1.21
N SER A 169 -13.73 20.79 -0.94
CA SER A 169 -12.67 19.90 -1.46
C SER A 169 -12.69 18.52 -0.79
N GLY A 170 -13.26 17.54 -1.49
CA GLY A 170 -12.73 16.18 -1.49
C GLY A 170 -11.33 16.12 -2.13
N VAL A 171 -10.61 15.01 -1.97
CA VAL A 171 -9.21 14.84 -2.41
C VAL A 171 -8.96 15.41 -3.82
N LEU A 172 -8.05 16.38 -3.93
CA LEU A 172 -7.69 17.13 -5.14
C LEU A 172 -6.90 16.29 -6.17
N LEU A 173 -7.52 15.24 -6.70
CA LEU A 173 -7.08 14.50 -7.88
C LEU A 173 -8.31 14.00 -8.67
N GLY A 174 -9.01 14.89 -9.36
CA GLY A 174 -10.01 14.54 -10.37
C GLY A 174 -11.44 14.91 -9.99
N ASP A 175 -11.86 16.10 -10.42
CA ASP A 175 -13.12 16.76 -10.04
C ASP A 175 -14.38 16.19 -10.75
N SER A 176 -14.38 14.88 -11.04
CA SER A 176 -15.50 14.19 -11.70
C SER A 176 -15.74 12.81 -11.07
N ALA A 177 -17.02 12.39 -11.08
CA ALA A 177 -17.44 11.08 -10.58
C ALA A 177 -16.64 9.92 -11.21
N LEU A 178 -16.28 10.05 -12.49
CA LEU A 178 -15.47 9.04 -13.19
C LEU A 178 -14.00 9.03 -12.76
N GLY A 179 -13.42 10.19 -12.42
CA GLY A 179 -12.08 10.26 -11.84
C GLY A 179 -12.02 9.54 -10.49
N GLN A 180 -13.01 9.80 -9.63
CA GLN A 180 -13.16 9.16 -8.33
C GLN A 180 -13.44 7.65 -8.46
N LEU A 181 -14.31 7.23 -9.38
CA LEU A 181 -14.52 5.81 -9.68
C LEU A 181 -13.25 5.14 -10.22
N GLY A 182 -12.54 5.80 -11.14
CA GLY A 182 -11.27 5.34 -11.70
C GLY A 182 -10.12 5.27 -10.68
N GLN A 183 -10.24 5.97 -9.54
CA GLN A 183 -9.40 5.76 -8.36
C GLN A 183 -9.90 4.61 -7.51
N ARG A 184 -11.20 4.56 -7.16
CA ARG A 184 -11.81 3.47 -6.35
C ARG A 184 -11.59 2.07 -6.93
N ILE A 185 -11.53 1.94 -8.26
CA ILE A 185 -11.21 0.68 -8.96
C ILE A 185 -9.71 0.30 -8.84
N ALA A 186 -8.82 1.28 -8.67
CA ALA A 186 -7.36 1.09 -8.64
C ALA A 186 -6.73 1.07 -7.24
N SER A 187 -7.38 1.68 -6.24
CA SER A 187 -7.02 1.54 -4.82
C SER A 187 -7.43 0.16 -4.30
N GLN A 188 -6.51 -0.58 -3.69
CA GLN A 188 -6.81 -1.84 -2.99
C GLN A 188 -6.97 -1.62 -1.48
N GLY A 189 -6.33 -0.58 -0.92
CA GLY A 189 -6.51 -0.16 0.46
C GLY A 189 -7.80 0.62 0.72
N SER A 190 -8.21 0.61 1.99
CA SER A 190 -9.40 1.32 2.45
C SER A 190 -9.30 2.83 2.23
N GLN A 191 -10.37 3.45 1.72
CA GLN A 191 -10.48 4.91 1.55
C GLN A 191 -10.28 5.70 2.86
N MET A 192 -10.42 5.03 4.02
CA MET A 192 -10.15 5.60 5.34
C MET A 192 -8.64 5.73 5.65
N LEU A 193 -7.78 5.05 4.87
CA LEU A 193 -6.32 5.02 5.04
C LEU A 193 -5.56 5.69 3.87
N THR A 194 -6.15 5.82 2.68
CA THR A 194 -5.51 6.28 1.41
C THR A 194 -5.03 7.75 1.38
N LEU A 195 -4.94 8.44 2.51
CA LEU A 195 -4.21 9.71 2.57
C LEU A 195 -2.71 9.41 2.65
N GLN A 196 -1.94 10.01 1.75
CA GLN A 196 -0.48 9.89 1.75
C GLN A 196 0.13 10.68 2.92
N TYR A 197 1.26 10.23 3.46
CA TYR A 197 2.08 11.04 4.37
C TYR A 197 3.01 11.96 3.58
N SER A 198 3.36 13.13 4.12
CA SER A 198 4.39 13.98 3.50
C SER A 198 5.79 13.38 3.74
N ARG A 199 6.75 13.63 2.85
CA ARG A 199 8.14 13.17 3.04
C ARG A 199 8.73 13.57 4.40
N THR A 200 8.35 14.72 4.95
CA THR A 200 8.72 15.16 6.30
C THR A 200 8.14 14.28 7.42
N GLN A 201 6.93 13.74 7.24
CA GLN A 201 6.31 12.81 8.18
C GLN A 201 6.93 11.41 8.08
N GLU A 202 7.23 10.95 6.86
CA GLU A 202 7.97 9.69 6.66
C GLU A 202 9.35 9.74 7.32
N LEU A 203 10.10 10.84 7.17
CA LEU A 203 11.40 11.02 7.82
C LEU A 203 11.30 11.19 9.36
N GLU A 204 10.23 11.82 9.88
CA GLU A 204 9.95 11.87 11.31
C GLU A 204 9.68 10.45 11.85
N ALA A 205 8.88 9.65 11.14
CA ALA A 205 8.55 8.26 11.50
C ALA A 205 9.76 7.29 11.34
N ASP A 206 10.60 7.45 10.32
CA ASP A 206 11.85 6.69 10.15
C ASP A 206 12.82 6.94 11.30
N ARG A 207 13.02 8.21 11.69
CA ARG A 207 13.88 8.57 12.84
C ARG A 207 13.35 7.96 14.14
N LEU A 208 12.03 7.95 14.34
CA LEU A 208 11.39 7.32 15.49
C LEU A 208 11.55 5.80 15.47
N GLY A 209 11.20 5.12 14.38
CA GLY A 209 11.36 3.67 14.22
C GLY A 209 12.80 3.20 14.43
N ILE A 210 13.80 3.89 13.84
CA ILE A 210 15.23 3.61 14.04
C ILE A 210 15.64 3.83 15.51
N THR A 211 15.08 4.83 16.19
CA THR A 211 15.32 5.04 17.63
C THR A 211 14.68 3.93 18.48
N TYR A 212 13.50 3.45 18.09
CA TYR A 212 12.83 2.34 18.78
C TYR A 212 13.59 1.02 18.59
N LEU A 213 14.14 0.74 17.39
CA LEU A 213 15.02 -0.39 17.14
C LEU A 213 16.24 -0.36 18.07
N LYS A 214 16.93 0.79 18.13
CA LYS A 214 18.09 1.00 19.02
C LYS A 214 17.74 0.79 20.50
N ARG A 215 16.57 1.25 20.96
CA ARG A 215 16.07 1.03 22.34
C ARG A 215 15.74 -0.43 22.64
N ALA A 216 15.20 -1.16 21.66
CA ALA A 216 14.87 -2.58 21.80
C ALA A 216 16.08 -3.52 21.59
N GLY A 217 17.27 -3.01 21.27
CA GLY A 217 18.47 -3.80 21.00
C GLY A 217 18.51 -4.45 19.61
N TYR A 218 17.62 -4.04 18.71
CA TYR A 218 17.60 -4.50 17.31
C TYR A 218 18.58 -3.73 16.43
N ASP A 219 19.08 -4.37 15.37
CA ASP A 219 19.93 -3.71 14.38
C ASP A 219 19.15 -2.61 13.63
N PRO A 220 19.55 -1.32 13.76
CA PRO A 220 18.84 -0.22 13.13
C PRO A 220 18.94 -0.21 11.60
N ARG A 221 19.88 -0.96 11.00
CA ARG A 221 20.01 -1.09 9.54
C ARG A 221 18.84 -1.83 8.91
N ALA A 222 18.07 -2.56 9.71
CA ALA A 222 16.90 -3.31 9.23
C ALA A 222 15.81 -2.42 8.58
N MET A 223 15.74 -1.13 8.93
CA MET A 223 14.87 -0.17 8.24
C MET A 223 15.27 0.00 6.76
N ALA A 224 16.56 0.00 6.45
CA ALA A 224 17.04 0.08 5.08
C ALA A 224 16.80 -1.24 4.32
N SER A 225 17.09 -2.40 4.93
CA SER A 225 16.96 -3.68 4.23
C SER A 225 15.51 -4.08 3.93
N VAL A 226 14.54 -3.67 4.76
CA VAL A 226 13.11 -3.86 4.44
C VAL A 226 12.64 -2.94 3.31
N LEU A 227 13.07 -1.66 3.30
CA LEU A 227 12.79 -0.74 2.18
C LEU A 227 13.42 -1.21 0.86
N GLU A 228 14.64 -1.73 0.90
CA GLU A 228 15.32 -2.35 -0.26
C GLU A 228 14.63 -3.64 -0.73
N SER A 229 14.07 -4.44 0.18
CA SER A 229 13.33 -5.66 -0.16
C SER A 229 11.96 -5.34 -0.76
N LEU A 230 11.27 -4.33 -0.22
CA LEU A 230 10.04 -3.77 -0.79
C LEU A 230 10.29 -3.15 -2.18
N ALA A 231 11.35 -2.38 -2.37
CA ALA A 231 11.71 -1.82 -3.68
C ALA A 231 11.99 -2.91 -4.74
N ARG A 232 12.67 -4.00 -4.35
CA ARG A 232 12.90 -5.17 -5.22
C ARG A 232 11.62 -5.92 -5.55
N GLN A 233 10.72 -6.12 -4.58
CA GLN A 233 9.41 -6.71 -4.79
C GLN A 233 8.56 -5.89 -5.78
N ASN A 234 8.54 -4.56 -5.62
CA ASN A 234 7.87 -3.65 -6.55
C ASN A 234 8.40 -3.79 -7.98
N ALA A 235 9.72 -3.80 -8.16
CA ALA A 235 10.36 -3.90 -9.47
C ALA A 235 10.04 -5.24 -10.16
N LEU A 236 10.05 -6.35 -9.40
CA LEU A 236 9.65 -7.66 -9.90
C LEU A 236 8.16 -7.71 -10.27
N GLU A 237 7.27 -7.17 -9.44
CA GLU A 237 5.84 -7.09 -9.77
C GLU A 237 5.59 -6.25 -11.05
N ALA A 238 6.27 -5.11 -11.20
CA ALA A 238 6.21 -4.26 -12.39
C ALA A 238 6.70 -4.98 -13.66
N GLN A 239 7.82 -5.70 -13.57
CA GLN A 239 8.36 -6.52 -14.66
C GLN A 239 7.39 -7.62 -15.09
N LEU A 240 6.84 -8.37 -14.13
CA LEU A 240 5.92 -9.49 -14.40
C LEU A 240 4.55 -9.05 -14.94
N GLN A 241 4.10 -7.85 -14.54
CA GLN A 241 2.84 -7.27 -15.03
C GLN A 241 3.03 -6.41 -16.29
N GLY A 242 4.25 -6.33 -16.85
CA GLY A 242 4.56 -5.56 -18.05
C GLY A 242 4.28 -4.05 -17.91
N THR A 243 4.34 -3.50 -16.70
CA THR A 243 3.91 -2.12 -16.42
C THR A 243 4.80 -1.39 -15.41
N SER A 244 5.33 -0.24 -15.82
CA SER A 244 6.06 0.69 -14.95
C SER A 244 5.16 1.54 -14.04
N ASN A 245 3.85 1.55 -14.27
CA ASN A 245 2.96 2.61 -13.80
C ASN A 245 2.12 2.24 -12.57
N ARG A 246 2.39 1.08 -11.94
CA ARG A 246 1.70 0.65 -10.72
C ARG A 246 2.43 1.17 -9.49
N VAL A 247 1.79 2.09 -8.75
CA VAL A 247 2.16 2.38 -7.37
C VAL A 247 1.62 1.24 -6.49
N PRO A 248 2.48 0.50 -5.76
CA PRO A 248 2.03 -0.55 -4.85
C PRO A 248 1.47 0.04 -3.55
N GLU A 249 0.59 -0.71 -2.88
CA GLU A 249 -0.27 -0.18 -1.81
C GLU A 249 0.50 0.52 -0.69
N TRP A 250 1.58 -0.09 -0.17
CA TRP A 250 2.43 0.53 0.86
C TRP A 250 3.04 1.87 0.41
N ALA A 251 3.41 2.01 -0.86
CA ALA A 251 3.98 3.24 -1.42
C ALA A 251 2.90 4.27 -1.80
N SER A 252 1.61 3.86 -1.77
CA SER A 252 0.47 4.76 -1.92
C SER A 252 0.32 5.61 -0.65
N THR A 253 0.51 5.04 0.54
CA THR A 253 0.50 5.76 1.83
C THR A 253 1.87 6.31 2.22
N HIS A 254 2.97 5.59 1.93
CA HIS A 254 4.35 5.90 2.33
C HIS A 254 5.27 6.19 1.12
N PRO A 255 5.23 7.39 0.53
CA PRO A 255 5.97 7.72 -0.68
C PRO A 255 7.50 7.87 -0.47
N ASP A 256 8.21 7.99 -1.60
CA ASP A 256 9.68 8.22 -1.72
C ASP A 256 10.60 7.25 -0.92
N PRO A 257 10.51 5.93 -1.16
CA PRO A 257 11.39 4.96 -0.48
C PRO A 257 12.86 5.06 -0.92
N ALA A 258 13.12 5.49 -2.17
CA ALA A 258 14.46 5.46 -2.76
C ALA A 258 15.39 6.58 -2.23
N SER A 259 14.85 7.67 -1.68
CA SER A 259 15.65 8.59 -0.85
C SER A 259 15.83 8.04 0.57
N ARG A 260 14.72 7.56 1.17
CA ARG A 260 14.66 7.06 2.54
C ARG A 260 15.59 5.90 2.85
N VAL A 261 15.90 5.02 1.89
CA VAL A 261 16.94 3.98 2.09
C VAL A 261 18.28 4.59 2.53
N ARG A 262 18.74 5.67 1.88
CA ARG A 262 20.01 6.35 2.24
C ARG A 262 19.89 7.09 3.56
N ASP A 263 18.75 7.75 3.80
CA ASP A 263 18.50 8.48 5.04
C ASP A 263 18.43 7.50 6.24
N ALA A 264 17.83 6.32 6.07
CA ALA A 264 17.79 5.24 7.05
C ALA A 264 19.16 4.60 7.31
N GLN A 265 19.96 4.34 6.27
CA GLN A 265 21.35 3.88 6.42
C GLN A 265 22.21 4.89 7.20
N SER A 266 22.01 6.19 6.95
CA SER A 266 22.67 7.29 7.67
C SER A 266 22.24 7.36 9.14
N LEU A 267 20.93 7.32 9.41
CA LEU A 267 20.35 7.34 10.76
C LEU A 267 20.67 6.08 11.59
N ALA A 268 20.85 4.93 10.94
CA ALA A 268 21.36 3.72 11.57
C ALA A 268 22.80 3.94 12.06
N GLY A 269 23.67 4.45 11.17
CA GLY A 269 25.05 4.82 11.43
C GLY A 269 26.04 3.69 11.10
N LYS A 270 27.27 4.04 10.72
CA LYS A 270 28.30 3.07 10.25
C LYS A 270 28.69 2.03 11.30
N ALA A 271 28.64 2.39 12.58
CA ALA A 271 28.91 1.50 13.71
C ALA A 271 27.63 0.82 14.27
N ALA A 272 26.56 0.71 13.48
CA ALA A 272 25.34 0.03 13.87
C ALA A 272 25.58 -1.42 14.29
N SER A 273 25.01 -1.78 15.44
CA SER A 273 24.98 -3.11 16.02
C SER A 273 23.61 -3.35 16.64
N GLY A 274 23.31 -4.62 16.93
CA GLY A 274 22.02 -5.07 17.46
C GLY A 274 21.68 -6.46 16.95
N ALA A 275 20.63 -7.05 17.50
CA ALA A 275 20.11 -8.33 17.06
C ALA A 275 19.30 -8.18 15.76
N THR A 276 19.44 -9.14 14.84
CA THR A 276 18.48 -9.32 13.73
C THR A 276 17.51 -10.47 14.00
N ASN A 277 17.90 -11.45 14.82
CA ASN A 277 17.16 -12.69 15.12
C ASN A 277 16.65 -13.43 13.87
N ARG A 278 17.34 -13.32 12.72
CA ARG A 278 16.95 -13.90 11.41
C ARG A 278 16.47 -15.34 11.52
N ASP A 279 17.26 -16.18 12.17
CA ASP A 279 17.00 -17.62 12.20
C ASP A 279 15.82 -18.01 13.09
N VAL A 280 15.52 -17.21 14.12
CA VAL A 280 14.29 -17.32 14.91
C VAL A 280 13.10 -16.87 14.07
N PHE A 281 13.19 -15.67 13.48
CA PHE A 281 12.15 -15.08 12.63
C PHE A 281 11.72 -16.01 11.51
N LEU A 282 12.65 -16.51 10.71
CA LEU A 282 12.36 -17.44 9.61
C LEU A 282 11.64 -18.70 10.14
N SER A 283 12.14 -19.29 11.23
CA SER A 283 11.51 -20.47 11.84
C SER A 283 10.12 -20.19 12.42
N ARG A 284 9.80 -18.93 12.75
CA ARG A 284 8.51 -18.48 13.28
C ARG A 284 7.49 -18.05 12.20
N ILE A 285 7.90 -17.95 10.94
CA ILE A 285 7.00 -17.62 9.81
C ILE A 285 6.82 -18.78 8.80
N ASP A 286 7.46 -19.93 9.03
CA ASP A 286 7.17 -21.16 8.26
C ASP A 286 5.67 -21.50 8.34
N GLY A 287 5.08 -21.89 7.22
CA GLY A 287 3.66 -22.22 7.12
C GLY A 287 2.70 -21.02 7.04
N LEU A 288 3.17 -19.79 6.85
CA LEU A 288 2.30 -18.69 6.42
C LEU A 288 1.71 -18.96 5.03
N VAL A 289 0.46 -18.59 4.79
CA VAL A 289 -0.11 -18.49 3.43
C VAL A 289 0.57 -17.33 2.69
N TYR A 290 0.96 -17.55 1.44
CA TYR A 290 1.71 -16.63 0.58
C TYR A 290 0.93 -16.34 -0.71
N GLY A 291 0.85 -15.09 -1.15
CA GLY A 291 -0.08 -14.70 -2.21
C GLY A 291 -1.53 -14.84 -1.74
N ASP A 292 -2.46 -15.07 -2.66
CA ASP A 292 -3.90 -15.05 -2.34
C ASP A 292 -4.35 -16.24 -1.46
N ASP A 293 -5.44 -16.02 -0.71
CA ASP A 293 -6.13 -17.02 0.09
C ASP A 293 -7.28 -17.63 -0.73
N PRO A 294 -7.35 -18.96 -0.95
CA PRO A 294 -8.43 -19.61 -1.69
C PRO A 294 -9.87 -19.25 -1.25
N HIS A 295 -10.07 -18.94 0.03
CA HIS A 295 -11.37 -18.49 0.56
C HIS A 295 -11.75 -17.07 0.13
N GLN A 296 -10.78 -16.28 -0.33
CA GLN A 296 -10.94 -14.97 -0.96
C GLN A 296 -10.78 -15.04 -2.50
N GLY A 297 -10.61 -16.26 -3.03
CA GLY A 297 -10.22 -16.52 -4.43
C GLY A 297 -8.73 -16.25 -4.70
N VAL A 298 -8.23 -16.77 -5.84
CA VAL A 298 -6.81 -16.69 -6.22
C VAL A 298 -6.61 -16.14 -7.64
N ILE A 299 -5.50 -15.44 -7.85
CA ILE A 299 -4.99 -15.05 -9.17
C ILE A 299 -3.89 -16.01 -9.62
N GLU A 300 -3.98 -16.47 -10.87
CA GLU A 300 -2.95 -17.26 -11.56
C GLU A 300 -2.77 -16.76 -12.99
N GLY A 301 -1.69 -16.02 -13.26
CA GLY A 301 -1.52 -15.29 -14.50
C GLY A 301 -2.64 -14.26 -14.68
N SER A 302 -3.37 -14.31 -15.80
CA SER A 302 -4.56 -13.47 -16.04
C SER A 302 -5.89 -14.09 -15.55
N ARG A 303 -5.89 -15.28 -14.92
CA ARG A 303 -7.10 -15.94 -14.41
C ARG A 303 -7.35 -15.63 -12.94
N PHE A 304 -8.59 -15.27 -12.60
CA PHE A 304 -9.12 -15.29 -11.23
C PHE A 304 -10.01 -16.52 -11.02
N THR A 305 -9.87 -17.21 -9.89
CA THR A 305 -10.68 -18.38 -9.54
C THR A 305 -11.10 -18.33 -8.07
N HIS A 306 -12.39 -18.37 -7.78
CA HIS A 306 -12.92 -18.43 -6.42
C HIS A 306 -13.43 -19.85 -6.13
N ALA A 307 -12.78 -20.56 -5.21
CA ALA A 307 -13.11 -21.94 -4.89
C ALA A 307 -14.50 -22.05 -4.27
N ASP A 308 -14.75 -21.37 -3.15
CA ASP A 308 -15.98 -21.50 -2.36
C ASP A 308 -17.24 -21.02 -3.12
N LEU A 309 -17.15 -19.88 -3.80
CA LEU A 309 -18.23 -19.34 -4.65
C LEU A 309 -18.33 -20.01 -6.04
N ARG A 310 -17.38 -20.91 -6.35
CA ARG A 310 -17.35 -21.78 -7.53
C ARG A 310 -17.53 -21.06 -8.87
N PHE A 311 -16.73 -20.02 -9.12
CA PHE A 311 -16.62 -19.37 -10.43
C PHE A 311 -15.18 -18.99 -10.80
N THR A 312 -14.96 -18.67 -12.07
CA THR A 312 -13.68 -18.19 -12.60
C THR A 312 -13.89 -17.24 -13.79
N PHE A 313 -12.94 -16.33 -14.02
CA PHE A 313 -12.84 -15.51 -15.23
C PHE A 313 -11.37 -15.23 -15.57
N GLN A 314 -11.12 -14.70 -16.76
CA GLN A 314 -9.80 -14.32 -17.25
C GLN A 314 -9.81 -12.84 -17.69
N ALA A 315 -8.89 -12.03 -17.19
CA ALA A 315 -8.70 -10.65 -17.64
C ALA A 315 -8.12 -10.62 -19.07
N PRO A 316 -8.32 -9.53 -19.84
CA PRO A 316 -7.77 -9.42 -21.19
C PRO A 316 -6.24 -9.28 -21.17
N ASP A 317 -5.59 -9.56 -22.31
CA ASP A 317 -4.16 -9.36 -22.47
C ASP A 317 -3.76 -7.88 -22.26
N GLY A 318 -2.63 -7.65 -21.59
CA GLY A 318 -2.18 -6.31 -21.20
C GLY A 318 -2.89 -5.73 -19.97
N PHE A 319 -3.70 -6.52 -19.27
CA PHE A 319 -4.26 -6.17 -17.96
C PHE A 319 -3.67 -7.07 -16.86
N TYR A 320 -3.41 -6.48 -15.70
CA TYR A 320 -3.12 -7.21 -14.47
C TYR A 320 -4.34 -7.23 -13.55
N LEU A 321 -4.40 -8.22 -12.68
CA LEU A 321 -5.39 -8.34 -11.60
C LEU A 321 -4.73 -8.06 -10.24
N VAL A 322 -5.51 -7.59 -9.27
CA VAL A 322 -5.14 -7.57 -7.85
C VAL A 322 -6.38 -7.96 -7.03
N ASN A 323 -6.23 -8.92 -6.11
CA ASN A 323 -7.36 -9.47 -5.36
C ASN A 323 -7.58 -8.75 -4.03
N GLY A 324 -8.78 -8.22 -3.83
CA GLY A 324 -9.23 -7.64 -2.57
C GLY A 324 -10.44 -8.39 -2.01
N THR A 325 -10.62 -8.33 -0.68
CA THR A 325 -11.65 -9.06 0.09
C THR A 325 -13.08 -8.95 -0.43
N LYS A 326 -13.43 -7.84 -1.09
CA LYS A 326 -14.78 -7.51 -1.56
C LYS A 326 -14.87 -7.39 -3.08
N ALA A 327 -13.73 -7.29 -3.77
CA ALA A 327 -13.67 -7.03 -5.20
C ALA A 327 -12.27 -7.32 -5.79
N VAL A 328 -12.23 -7.77 -7.05
CA VAL A 328 -10.99 -7.91 -7.81
C VAL A 328 -10.80 -6.66 -8.68
N SER A 329 -9.67 -5.98 -8.55
CA SER A 329 -9.27 -4.88 -9.43
C SER A 329 -8.61 -5.45 -10.69
N ILE A 330 -8.99 -4.97 -11.87
CA ILE A 330 -8.38 -5.27 -13.16
C ILE A 330 -7.92 -3.95 -13.80
N SER A 331 -6.68 -3.84 -14.25
CA SER A 331 -6.15 -2.58 -14.81
C SER A 331 -5.11 -2.81 -15.90
N GLY A 332 -5.17 -1.97 -16.94
CA GLY A 332 -4.27 -2.00 -18.09
C GLY A 332 -4.20 -0.62 -18.76
N ALA A 333 -3.43 -0.51 -19.85
CA ALA A 333 -3.27 0.78 -20.56
C ALA A 333 -4.56 1.26 -21.25
N SER A 334 -5.42 0.32 -21.67
CA SER A 334 -6.63 0.60 -22.46
C SER A 334 -7.90 0.85 -21.63
N GLY A 335 -7.85 0.61 -20.32
CA GLY A 335 -9.01 0.79 -19.44
C GLY A 335 -8.80 0.23 -18.02
N LYS A 336 -9.86 0.26 -17.22
CA LYS A 336 -9.92 -0.37 -15.89
C LYS A 336 -11.22 -1.15 -15.73
N ALA A 337 -11.22 -2.16 -14.88
CA ALA A 337 -12.43 -2.85 -14.46
C ALA A 337 -12.35 -3.28 -12.99
N GLN A 338 -13.50 -3.50 -12.37
CA GLN A 338 -13.62 -4.07 -11.04
C GLN A 338 -14.69 -5.16 -11.08
N PHE A 339 -14.35 -6.34 -10.61
CA PHE A 339 -15.30 -7.43 -10.40
C PHE A 339 -15.77 -7.45 -8.95
N SER A 340 -17.08 -7.49 -8.70
CA SER A 340 -17.66 -7.62 -7.35
C SER A 340 -19.02 -8.33 -7.39
N GLY A 341 -19.70 -8.44 -6.25
CA GLY A 341 -21.02 -9.09 -6.15
C GLY A 341 -21.93 -8.49 -5.08
N GLY A 342 -23.21 -8.85 -5.14
CA GLY A 342 -24.24 -8.37 -4.22
C GLY A 342 -25.55 -9.16 -4.33
N LYS A 343 -26.60 -8.69 -3.65
CA LYS A 343 -27.93 -9.31 -3.72
C LYS A 343 -28.61 -8.95 -5.04
N LEU A 344 -29.12 -9.97 -5.75
CA LEU A 344 -29.81 -9.84 -7.05
C LEU A 344 -31.09 -8.99 -6.97
N GLY A 345 -31.76 -8.98 -5.81
CA GLY A 345 -33.03 -8.28 -5.65
C GLY A 345 -34.12 -8.90 -6.51
N THR A 346 -34.76 -8.10 -7.37
CA THR A 346 -35.87 -8.54 -8.23
C THR A 346 -35.45 -9.03 -9.62
N GLY A 347 -34.18 -8.86 -10.01
CA GLY A 347 -33.67 -9.30 -11.31
C GLY A 347 -32.40 -8.57 -11.74
N LEU A 348 -31.76 -9.04 -12.82
CA LEU A 348 -30.50 -8.44 -13.29
C LEU A 348 -30.67 -6.99 -13.74
N ASP A 349 -31.80 -6.65 -14.34
CA ASP A 349 -32.12 -5.30 -14.82
C ASP A 349 -32.08 -4.28 -13.66
N SER A 350 -32.81 -4.56 -12.57
CA SER A 350 -32.86 -3.69 -11.37
C SER A 350 -31.57 -3.74 -10.55
N TYR A 351 -30.83 -4.85 -10.61
CA TYR A 351 -29.49 -4.96 -10.03
C TYR A 351 -28.49 -4.03 -10.75
N ILE A 352 -28.49 -3.99 -12.08
CA ILE A 352 -27.61 -3.14 -12.89
C ILE A 352 -27.89 -1.66 -12.63
N ASP A 353 -29.16 -1.24 -12.57
CA ASP A 353 -29.54 0.12 -12.16
C ASP A 353 -29.05 0.47 -10.74
N GLY A 354 -29.11 -0.50 -9.82
CA GLY A 354 -28.57 -0.37 -8.47
C GLY A 354 -27.05 -0.17 -8.43
N VAL A 355 -26.30 -0.93 -9.24
CA VAL A 355 -24.84 -0.77 -9.38
C VAL A 355 -24.52 0.60 -9.99
N PHE A 356 -25.16 0.99 -11.09
CA PHE A 356 -24.97 2.30 -11.72
C PHE A 356 -25.25 3.46 -10.77
N ALA A 357 -26.33 3.38 -9.97
CA ALA A 357 -26.64 4.38 -8.96
C ALA A 357 -25.59 4.47 -7.83
N GLY A 358 -24.84 3.39 -7.57
CA GLY A 358 -23.73 3.36 -6.62
C GLY A 358 -22.40 3.91 -7.14
N LEU A 359 -22.26 4.16 -8.45
CA LEU A 359 -21.01 4.67 -9.03
C LEU A 359 -20.75 6.17 -8.78
N THR A 360 -21.79 6.91 -8.37
CA THR A 360 -21.77 8.37 -8.24
C THR A 360 -22.21 8.84 -6.86
N ASP A 361 -21.49 9.79 -6.29
CA ASP A 361 -21.70 10.24 -4.92
C ASP A 361 -22.87 11.25 -4.84
N LYS A 362 -23.40 11.46 -3.63
CA LYS A 362 -24.56 12.36 -3.42
C LYS A 362 -24.24 13.79 -3.88
N GLY A 363 -25.01 14.29 -4.84
CA GLY A 363 -24.85 15.63 -5.43
C GLY A 363 -24.15 15.63 -6.79
N GLN A 364 -23.57 14.50 -7.22
CA GLN A 364 -23.02 14.35 -8.57
C GLN A 364 -24.12 14.00 -9.59
N ALA A 365 -23.87 14.31 -10.87
CA ALA A 365 -24.71 13.83 -11.97
C ALA A 365 -24.61 12.29 -12.04
N ARG A 366 -25.74 11.59 -11.92
CA ARG A 366 -25.75 10.11 -11.92
C ARG A 366 -25.37 9.55 -13.28
N ILE A 367 -24.46 8.59 -13.28
CA ILE A 367 -24.23 7.71 -14.43
C ILE A 367 -25.43 6.75 -14.50
N ARG A 368 -26.00 6.58 -15.69
CA ARG A 368 -27.10 5.66 -15.99
C ARG A 368 -26.88 5.04 -17.37
N PRO A 369 -27.27 3.78 -17.59
CA PRO A 369 -27.14 3.16 -18.90
C PRO A 369 -28.13 3.75 -19.90
N GLU A 370 -27.81 3.69 -21.20
CA GLU A 370 -28.73 4.04 -22.29
C GLU A 370 -29.88 3.02 -22.38
N SER A 371 -29.56 1.74 -22.17
CA SER A 371 -30.52 0.63 -21.98
C SER A 371 -29.86 -0.52 -21.21
N VAL A 372 -30.64 -1.52 -20.79
CA VAL A 372 -30.11 -2.80 -20.28
C VAL A 372 -30.46 -3.91 -21.28
N GLU A 373 -29.43 -4.57 -21.81
CA GLU A 373 -29.54 -5.67 -22.75
C GLU A 373 -29.30 -7.01 -22.03
N ARG A 374 -30.06 -8.05 -22.41
CA ARG A 374 -29.95 -9.39 -21.82
C ARG A 374 -29.09 -10.31 -22.69
N ALA A 375 -28.34 -11.19 -22.03
CA ALA A 375 -27.37 -12.09 -22.63
C ALA A 375 -27.41 -13.48 -21.97
N THR A 376 -26.67 -14.43 -22.55
CA THR A 376 -26.36 -15.71 -21.91
C THR A 376 -24.88 -15.98 -22.10
N VAL A 377 -24.17 -16.28 -21.01
CA VAL A 377 -22.71 -16.49 -21.01
C VAL A 377 -22.42 -17.81 -20.31
N ASN A 378 -21.86 -18.79 -21.04
CA ASN A 378 -21.52 -20.11 -20.51
C ASN A 378 -22.68 -20.81 -19.75
N GLY A 379 -23.91 -20.63 -20.24
CA GLY A 379 -25.14 -21.15 -19.62
C GLY A 379 -25.69 -20.34 -18.44
N LEU A 380 -25.06 -19.21 -18.07
CA LEU A 380 -25.56 -18.27 -17.07
C LEU A 380 -26.45 -17.21 -17.69
N SER A 381 -27.54 -16.88 -17.01
CA SER A 381 -28.32 -15.68 -17.28
C SER A 381 -27.47 -14.45 -17.00
N ALA A 382 -27.40 -13.52 -17.95
CA ALA A 382 -26.59 -12.32 -17.86
C ALA A 382 -27.33 -11.10 -18.43
N ALA A 383 -26.90 -9.92 -18.04
CA ALA A 383 -27.34 -8.67 -18.64
C ALA A 383 -26.23 -7.61 -18.53
N TYR A 384 -26.29 -6.58 -19.36
CA TYR A 384 -25.39 -5.44 -19.28
C TYR A 384 -26.07 -4.13 -19.62
N GLY A 385 -25.56 -3.04 -19.04
CA GLY A 385 -25.90 -1.68 -19.45
C GLY A 385 -24.63 -0.88 -19.70
N VAL A 386 -24.67 0.03 -20.68
CA VAL A 386 -23.56 0.91 -21.04
C VAL A 386 -24.00 2.37 -20.93
N ALA A 387 -23.16 3.20 -20.31
CA ALA A 387 -23.36 4.62 -20.09
C ALA A 387 -22.18 5.41 -20.67
N ARG A 388 -22.48 6.46 -21.45
CA ARG A 388 -21.46 7.40 -21.94
C ARG A 388 -21.28 8.56 -20.94
N VAL A 389 -20.03 8.83 -20.59
CA VAL A 389 -19.67 9.83 -19.57
C VAL A 389 -18.65 10.79 -20.14
N GLN A 390 -19.09 12.04 -20.38
CA GLN A 390 -18.20 13.12 -20.78
C GLN A 390 -17.41 13.62 -19.57
N THR A 391 -16.11 13.85 -19.75
CA THR A 391 -15.19 14.37 -18.72
C THR A 391 -14.24 15.40 -19.32
N SER A 392 -13.47 16.09 -18.47
CA SER A 392 -12.38 16.98 -18.88
C SER A 392 -11.24 16.26 -19.61
N SER A 393 -11.08 14.94 -19.43
CA SER A 393 -10.12 14.11 -20.17
C SER A 393 -10.71 13.42 -21.41
N GLY A 394 -11.94 13.76 -21.79
CA GLY A 394 -12.63 13.28 -23.00
C GLY A 394 -13.90 12.46 -22.72
N ALA A 395 -14.42 11.85 -23.79
CA ALA A 395 -15.56 10.94 -23.73
C ALA A 395 -15.11 9.55 -23.28
N ASN A 396 -15.80 9.00 -22.28
CA ASN A 396 -15.55 7.66 -21.74
C ASN A 396 -16.83 6.82 -21.79
N GLU A 397 -16.66 5.50 -21.77
CA GLU A 397 -17.75 4.53 -21.66
C GLU A 397 -17.61 3.76 -20.35
N VAL A 398 -18.72 3.65 -19.62
CA VAL A 398 -18.85 2.88 -18.38
C VAL A 398 -19.85 1.75 -18.63
N ALA A 399 -19.41 0.51 -18.49
CA ALA A 399 -20.29 -0.64 -18.61
C ALA A 399 -20.44 -1.35 -17.26
N VAL A 400 -21.64 -1.84 -16.98
CA VAL A 400 -21.90 -2.82 -15.93
C VAL A 400 -22.37 -4.10 -16.61
N PHE A 401 -21.64 -5.19 -16.45
CA PHE A 401 -21.98 -6.52 -17.02
C PHE A 401 -22.16 -7.51 -15.87
N ALA A 402 -23.39 -7.98 -15.66
CA ALA A 402 -23.81 -8.79 -14.52
C ALA A 402 -24.28 -10.20 -14.89
N TYR A 403 -24.11 -11.15 -13.97
CA TYR A 403 -24.45 -12.56 -14.09
C TYR A 403 -25.26 -13.01 -12.86
N ASP A 404 -26.29 -13.82 -13.09
CA ASP A 404 -27.00 -14.52 -12.03
C ASP A 404 -26.36 -15.89 -11.79
N LEU A 405 -25.86 -16.11 -10.57
CA LEU A 405 -25.27 -17.38 -10.13
C LEU A 405 -26.23 -18.19 -9.24
N GLY A 406 -27.49 -17.79 -9.14
CA GLY A 406 -28.50 -18.38 -8.27
C GLY A 406 -28.29 -18.00 -6.80
N GLY A 407 -29.16 -18.53 -5.93
CA GLY A 407 -29.10 -18.26 -4.49
C GLY A 407 -29.38 -16.79 -4.10
N GLY A 408 -29.99 -16.00 -5.01
CA GLY A 408 -30.32 -14.60 -4.78
C GLY A 408 -29.12 -13.63 -4.81
N ASN A 409 -27.98 -14.05 -5.37
CA ASN A 409 -26.79 -13.21 -5.52
C ASN A 409 -26.44 -13.02 -7.00
N ALA A 410 -26.06 -11.81 -7.35
CA ALA A 410 -25.50 -11.47 -8.66
C ALA A 410 -24.04 -11.01 -8.52
N TYR A 411 -23.27 -11.25 -9.56
CA TYR A 411 -21.87 -10.82 -9.68
C TYR A 411 -21.71 -10.00 -10.94
N HIS A 412 -20.83 -8.99 -10.94
CA HIS A 412 -20.69 -8.10 -12.08
C HIS A 412 -19.27 -7.56 -12.25
N PHE A 413 -18.97 -7.14 -13.47
CA PHE A 413 -17.88 -6.23 -13.78
C PHE A 413 -18.43 -4.81 -13.93
N VAL A 414 -17.81 -3.83 -13.27
CA VAL A 414 -17.86 -2.42 -13.68
C VAL A 414 -16.61 -2.16 -14.52
N THR A 415 -16.74 -1.59 -15.71
CA THR A 415 -15.58 -1.23 -16.56
C THR A 415 -15.57 0.25 -16.93
N ILE A 416 -14.39 0.81 -17.11
CA ILE A 416 -14.16 2.17 -17.65
C ILE A 416 -13.18 2.08 -18.81
N THR A 417 -13.57 2.58 -19.98
CA THR A 417 -12.70 2.79 -21.13
C THR A 417 -12.89 4.21 -21.69
N ARG A 418 -12.01 4.65 -22.59
CA ARG A 418 -12.37 5.74 -23.52
C ARG A 418 -13.54 5.28 -24.41
N SER A 419 -14.29 6.22 -24.94
CA SER A 419 -15.39 5.94 -25.89
C SER A 419 -14.88 5.14 -27.10
N GLY A 420 -15.61 4.08 -27.49
CA GLY A 420 -15.21 3.11 -28.50
C GLY A 420 -14.25 2.01 -27.99
N GLY A 421 -13.72 2.13 -26.76
CA GLY A 421 -12.75 1.20 -26.18
C GLY A 421 -13.34 -0.04 -25.49
N ALA A 422 -14.66 -0.06 -25.23
CA ALA A 422 -15.30 -1.05 -24.35
C ALA A 422 -15.09 -2.51 -24.80
N ALA A 423 -14.93 -2.74 -26.11
CA ALA A 423 -14.74 -4.06 -26.71
C ALA A 423 -13.52 -4.84 -26.17
N VAL A 424 -12.53 -4.15 -25.59
CA VAL A 424 -11.35 -4.79 -24.97
C VAL A 424 -11.72 -5.76 -23.84
N PHE A 425 -12.86 -5.54 -23.15
CA PHE A 425 -13.33 -6.40 -22.07
C PHE A 425 -14.26 -7.54 -22.52
N ASN A 426 -14.65 -7.59 -23.80
CA ASN A 426 -15.54 -8.65 -24.31
C ASN A 426 -15.01 -10.09 -24.11
N PRO A 427 -13.69 -10.38 -24.25
CA PRO A 427 -13.15 -11.70 -23.91
C PRO A 427 -13.30 -12.02 -22.43
N MET A 428 -13.05 -11.05 -21.54
CA MET A 428 -13.18 -11.20 -20.09
C MET A 428 -14.63 -11.50 -19.70
N PHE A 429 -15.60 -10.77 -20.24
CA PHE A 429 -17.02 -11.04 -20.00
C PHE A 429 -17.38 -12.46 -20.44
N ARG A 430 -17.01 -12.84 -21.67
CA ARG A 430 -17.29 -14.19 -22.23
C ARG A 430 -16.54 -15.32 -21.51
N SER A 431 -15.46 -15.03 -20.79
CA SER A 431 -14.71 -16.02 -20.00
C SER A 431 -15.41 -16.41 -18.69
N PHE A 432 -16.34 -15.60 -18.18
CA PHE A 432 -16.94 -15.81 -16.86
C PHE A 432 -17.79 -17.09 -16.84
N ARG A 433 -17.45 -18.03 -15.95
CA ARG A 433 -18.17 -19.31 -15.82
C ARG A 433 -18.14 -19.87 -14.41
N ARG A 434 -19.05 -20.82 -14.13
CA ARG A 434 -18.94 -21.69 -12.95
C ARG A 434 -17.76 -22.67 -13.07
N ILE A 435 -17.31 -23.18 -11.93
CA ILE A 435 -16.41 -24.33 -11.84
C ILE A 435 -17.09 -25.52 -11.13
N SER A 436 -16.70 -26.73 -11.53
CA SER A 436 -17.06 -27.99 -10.86
C SER A 436 -16.48 -28.06 -9.45
N ALA A 437 -16.97 -29.00 -8.64
CA ALA A 437 -16.38 -29.26 -7.32
C ALA A 437 -14.95 -29.84 -7.43
N ALA A 438 -14.65 -30.56 -8.52
CA ALA A 438 -13.31 -31.08 -8.79
C ALA A 438 -12.31 -29.96 -9.13
N GLU A 439 -12.70 -28.99 -9.96
CA GLU A 439 -11.88 -27.78 -10.22
C GLU A 439 -11.70 -26.95 -8.95
N ALA A 440 -12.75 -26.77 -8.14
CA ALA A 440 -12.64 -26.03 -6.88
C ALA A 440 -11.66 -26.72 -5.90
N GLY A 441 -11.72 -28.05 -5.79
CA GLY A 441 -10.81 -28.86 -4.98
C GLY A 441 -9.35 -28.91 -5.48
N GLN A 442 -9.05 -28.39 -6.68
CA GLN A 442 -7.69 -28.24 -7.19
C GLN A 442 -7.06 -26.88 -6.80
N VAL A 443 -7.86 -25.91 -6.32
CA VAL A 443 -7.35 -24.61 -5.86
C VAL A 443 -6.64 -24.77 -4.51
N ARG A 444 -5.31 -24.86 -4.56
CA ARG A 444 -4.45 -25.00 -3.36
C ARG A 444 -3.88 -23.65 -2.92
N PRO A 445 -3.82 -23.35 -1.62
CA PRO A 445 -3.08 -22.19 -1.14
C PRO A 445 -1.59 -22.35 -1.45
N ARG A 446 -0.90 -21.24 -1.73
CA ARG A 446 0.56 -21.20 -1.73
C ARG A 446 1.04 -20.98 -0.30
N MET A 447 2.06 -21.73 0.12
CA MET A 447 2.57 -21.74 1.48
C MET A 447 4.04 -21.33 1.51
N LEU A 448 4.39 -20.38 2.37
CA LEU A 448 5.77 -20.01 2.66
C LEU A 448 6.45 -21.15 3.41
N ARG A 449 7.48 -21.76 2.81
CA ARG A 449 8.28 -22.81 3.46
C ARG A 449 9.71 -22.36 3.68
N VAL A 450 10.21 -22.51 4.91
CA VAL A 450 11.62 -22.28 5.23
C VAL A 450 12.40 -23.58 5.10
N VAL A 451 13.49 -23.52 4.36
CA VAL A 451 14.37 -24.66 4.07
C VAL A 451 15.80 -24.33 4.49
N VAL A 452 16.50 -25.35 5.00
CA VAL A 452 17.94 -25.30 5.28
C VAL A 452 18.67 -25.68 4.00
N VAL A 453 19.57 -24.81 3.54
CA VAL A 453 20.46 -25.03 2.39
C VAL A 453 21.36 -26.24 2.66
N LYS A 454 21.45 -27.16 1.71
CA LYS A 454 22.34 -28.34 1.78
C LYS A 454 23.61 -28.15 0.95
N THR A 455 24.59 -29.01 1.15
CA THR A 455 25.76 -29.11 0.26
C THR A 455 25.29 -29.38 -1.17
N GLY A 456 25.66 -28.51 -2.11
CA GLY A 456 25.23 -28.58 -3.52
C GLY A 456 23.94 -27.83 -3.86
N ASP A 457 23.21 -27.27 -2.89
CA ASP A 457 22.10 -26.37 -3.19
C ASP A 457 22.60 -25.04 -3.78
N THR A 458 21.83 -24.51 -4.72
CA THR A 458 22.05 -23.21 -5.37
C THR A 458 20.75 -22.43 -5.40
N SER A 459 20.82 -21.11 -5.58
CA SER A 459 19.62 -20.28 -5.79
C SER A 459 18.75 -20.81 -6.92
N GLN A 460 19.35 -21.37 -7.98
CA GLN A 460 18.63 -21.98 -9.09
C GLN A 460 17.98 -23.33 -8.75
N SER A 461 18.60 -24.20 -7.94
CA SER A 461 18.01 -25.48 -7.55
C SER A 461 16.85 -25.30 -6.57
N LEU A 462 16.96 -24.31 -5.67
CA LEU A 462 15.88 -23.97 -4.74
C LEU A 462 14.74 -23.20 -5.40
N ALA A 463 15.03 -22.27 -6.31
CA ALA A 463 14.03 -21.58 -7.13
C ALA A 463 13.13 -22.55 -7.91
N ARG A 464 13.69 -23.61 -8.52
CA ARG A 464 12.93 -24.64 -9.27
C ARG A 464 11.86 -25.36 -8.44
N ARG A 465 11.92 -25.28 -7.11
CA ARG A 465 10.95 -25.86 -6.17
C ARG A 465 9.76 -24.92 -5.88
N MET A 466 9.76 -23.69 -6.41
CA MET A 466 8.73 -22.70 -6.12
C MET A 466 7.46 -22.92 -6.96
N ALA A 467 6.30 -22.73 -6.34
CA ALA A 467 4.95 -22.89 -6.91
C ALA A 467 4.54 -21.77 -7.89
N TYR A 468 5.41 -21.46 -8.84
CA TYR A 468 5.25 -20.49 -9.91
C TYR A 468 5.70 -21.10 -11.25
N GLY A 469 4.96 -20.82 -12.32
CA GLY A 469 5.37 -21.19 -13.69
C GLY A 469 6.37 -20.21 -14.32
N ASP A 470 6.61 -19.07 -13.67
CA ASP A 470 7.31 -17.92 -14.20
C ASP A 470 8.30 -17.32 -13.17
N ALA A 471 9.41 -16.76 -13.66
CA ALA A 471 10.41 -16.00 -12.90
C ALA A 471 10.84 -16.60 -11.55
N GLN A 472 10.89 -17.95 -11.45
CA GLN A 472 11.17 -18.66 -10.21
C GLN A 472 12.47 -18.18 -9.51
N LEU A 473 13.52 -17.89 -10.28
CA LEU A 473 14.79 -17.40 -9.74
C LEU A 473 14.64 -16.00 -9.14
N ASP A 474 14.04 -15.06 -9.88
CA ASP A 474 13.88 -13.67 -9.43
C ASP A 474 12.98 -13.62 -8.19
N ARG A 475 11.88 -14.38 -8.20
CA ARG A 475 10.99 -14.59 -7.04
C ARG A 475 11.76 -15.15 -5.84
N PHE A 476 12.65 -16.12 -6.03
CA PHE A 476 13.50 -16.67 -4.96
C PHE A 476 14.48 -15.62 -4.40
N LEU A 477 15.17 -14.89 -5.27
CA LEU A 477 16.17 -13.90 -4.88
C LEU A 477 15.53 -12.74 -4.11
N VAL A 478 14.46 -12.15 -4.66
CA VAL A 478 13.71 -11.05 -4.03
C VAL A 478 13.16 -11.47 -2.67
N LEU A 479 12.49 -12.63 -2.59
CA LEU A 479 11.93 -13.15 -1.34
C LEU A 479 13.01 -13.30 -0.26
N ASN A 480 14.22 -13.74 -0.61
CA ASN A 480 15.32 -13.95 0.34
C ASN A 480 16.20 -12.73 0.57
N GLY A 481 15.90 -11.59 -0.08
CA GLY A 481 16.73 -10.38 0.00
C GLY A 481 18.09 -10.51 -0.70
N LEU A 482 18.27 -11.51 -1.56
CA LEU A 482 19.52 -11.84 -2.24
C LEU A 482 19.71 -11.07 -3.56
N GLN A 483 20.93 -11.13 -4.09
CA GLN A 483 21.32 -10.73 -5.44
C GLN A 483 21.75 -11.97 -6.26
N ALA A 484 21.77 -11.86 -7.59
CA ALA A 484 22.11 -12.98 -8.48
C ALA A 484 23.55 -13.51 -8.31
N ALA A 485 24.46 -12.72 -7.73
CA ALA A 485 25.83 -13.12 -7.43
C ALA A 485 26.00 -13.81 -6.05
N ASP A 486 24.96 -13.79 -5.20
CA ASP A 486 25.05 -14.32 -3.85
C ASP A 486 25.14 -15.85 -3.84
N LYS A 487 26.09 -16.38 -3.08
CA LYS A 487 26.27 -17.82 -2.89
C LYS A 487 25.57 -18.26 -1.61
N LEU A 488 24.72 -19.28 -1.72
CA LEU A 488 24.10 -19.92 -0.58
C LEU A 488 25.14 -20.72 0.22
N VAL A 489 25.01 -20.72 1.55
CA VAL A 489 25.92 -21.42 2.46
C VAL A 489 25.19 -22.62 3.09
N PRO A 490 25.75 -23.85 3.08
CA PRO A 490 25.13 -24.97 3.77
C PRO A 490 24.82 -24.66 5.24
N GLY A 491 23.61 -24.99 5.69
CA GLY A 491 23.09 -24.61 7.02
C GLY A 491 22.29 -23.28 7.04
N GLN A 492 22.43 -22.41 6.04
CA GLN A 492 21.66 -21.18 5.93
C GLN A 492 20.15 -21.46 5.78
N LYS A 493 19.31 -20.67 6.46
CA LYS A 493 17.85 -20.69 6.22
C LYS A 493 17.45 -19.72 5.10
N VAL A 494 16.68 -20.24 4.16
CA VAL A 494 16.07 -19.51 3.05
C VAL A 494 14.59 -19.89 2.89
N LYS A 495 13.82 -18.99 2.30
CA LYS A 495 12.38 -19.11 2.02
C LYS A 495 12.17 -19.61 0.60
N ILE A 496 11.23 -20.54 0.42
CA ILE A 496 10.61 -20.89 -0.85
C ILE A 496 9.08 -20.82 -0.67
N VAL A 497 8.34 -20.91 -1.77
CA VAL A 497 6.86 -20.94 -1.76
C VAL A 497 6.40 -22.22 -2.43
N THR A 498 5.67 -23.10 -1.74
CA THR A 498 5.15 -24.36 -2.30
C THR A 498 3.62 -24.32 -2.39
N TYR A 499 3.02 -25.35 -3.00
CA TYR A 499 1.63 -25.74 -2.68
C TYR A 499 1.60 -26.68 -1.47
#